data_AF-A0A2D0KWA2-F1
#
_entry.id   AF-A0A2D0KWA2-F1
#
_cell.length_a   1.000
_cell.length_b   1.000
_cell.length_c   1.000
_cell.angle_alpha   90.00
_cell.angle_beta   90.00
_cell.angle_gamma   90.00
#
_symmetry.space_group_name_H-M   'P 1'
#
loop_
_entity.id
_entity.type
_entity.pdbx_description
1 polymer ?
#
loop_
_entity_poly.entity_id
_entity_poly.type
_entity_poly.pdbx_seq_one_letter_code
_entity_poly.pdbx_strand_id
1 'polypeptide(L)'
;MAADTLLILGDSLSAGYRLPVEQSWPVLMANQWHQSGNKVNIINGSISANTAVQGFERLPELLKQHKPKWVLIELGANDGLRGFPVRQIEQDLQKVISLVKQSKAQPLLMQIRIPPNYGKRYTESFAGIYPALSKNNDIPLLPFFMEQVAIKPEWMQDDGLHPNQAAQPFIADWMSRKLSAYITHK
;
A
#
# COMPACT_ATOMS: atom_id res chain seq x y z
N MET A 1 -24.91 8.02 10.50
CA MET A 1 -24.33 6.97 9.64
C MET A 1 -22.91 6.73 10.09
N ALA A 2 -22.44 5.49 10.13
CA ALA A 2 -21.05 5.19 10.46
C ALA A 2 -20.12 5.74 9.35
N ALA A 3 -18.93 6.19 9.74
CA ALA A 3 -17.91 6.65 8.79
C ALA A 3 -17.51 5.52 7.82
N ASP A 4 -17.43 5.84 6.52
CA ASP A 4 -16.80 4.93 5.55
C ASP A 4 -15.35 4.67 5.96
N THR A 5 -14.84 3.46 5.73
CA THR A 5 -13.49 3.07 6.16
C THR A 5 -12.59 2.72 4.97
N LEU A 6 -11.37 3.27 4.99
CA LEU A 6 -10.25 2.85 4.15
C LEU A 6 -9.32 1.97 5.00
N LEU A 7 -9.14 0.71 4.57
CA LEU A 7 -8.10 -0.17 5.12
C LEU A 7 -6.84 -0.06 4.26
N ILE A 8 -5.69 0.15 4.90
CA ILE A 8 -4.38 0.04 4.25
C ILE A 8 -3.81 -1.33 4.61
N LEU A 9 -3.67 -2.18 3.60
CA LEU A 9 -3.03 -3.49 3.69
C LEU A 9 -1.66 -3.36 3.02
N GLY A 10 -0.65 -3.04 3.80
CA GLY A 10 0.71 -2.86 3.31
C GLY A 10 1.81 -3.51 4.13
N ASP A 11 3.04 -3.11 3.86
CA ASP A 11 4.22 -3.62 4.54
C ASP A 11 4.94 -2.55 5.41
N SER A 12 6.26 -2.58 5.48
CA SER A 12 7.06 -1.60 6.24
C SER A 12 6.91 -0.18 5.72
N LEU A 13 6.66 0.01 4.42
CA LEU A 13 6.48 1.33 3.83
C LEU A 13 5.23 2.04 4.36
N SER A 14 4.22 1.27 4.79
CA SER A 14 2.99 1.77 5.38
C SER A 14 2.91 1.58 6.90
N ALA A 15 3.67 0.65 7.48
CA ALA A 15 3.67 0.38 8.93
C ALA A 15 4.46 1.41 9.76
N GLY A 16 5.29 2.26 9.14
CA GLY A 16 6.18 3.18 9.86
C GLY A 16 7.41 2.47 10.44
N TYR A 17 8.09 1.66 9.63
CA TYR A 17 9.25 0.89 10.07
C TYR A 17 10.32 1.75 10.77
N ARG A 18 10.67 1.36 12.02
CA ARG A 18 11.61 2.07 12.92
C ARG A 18 11.22 3.51 13.25
N LEU A 19 9.96 3.88 13.05
CA LEU A 19 9.41 5.16 13.43
C LEU A 19 8.34 4.98 14.52
N PRO A 20 8.08 6.01 15.34
CA PRO A 20 6.86 6.07 16.11
C PRO A 20 5.64 5.97 15.17
N VAL A 21 4.67 5.12 15.49
CA VAL A 21 3.52 4.82 14.61
C VAL A 21 2.73 6.08 14.26
N GLU A 22 2.62 7.02 15.20
CA GLU A 22 1.95 8.31 15.04
C GLU A 22 2.60 9.22 13.99
N GLN A 23 3.84 8.93 13.60
CA GLN A 23 4.56 9.65 12.56
C GLN A 23 4.48 8.97 11.20
N SER A 24 3.89 7.77 11.11
CA SER A 24 3.71 7.08 9.83
C SER A 24 2.76 7.84 8.91
N TRP A 25 3.01 7.81 7.60
CA TRP A 25 2.20 8.52 6.63
C TRP A 25 0.69 8.20 6.71
N PRO A 26 0.21 6.97 7.03
CA PRO A 26 -1.21 6.70 7.18
C PRO A 26 -1.86 7.51 8.30
N VAL A 27 -1.15 7.64 9.44
CA VAL A 27 -1.66 8.38 10.61
C VAL A 27 -1.65 9.88 10.33
N LEU A 28 -0.56 10.37 9.73
CA LEU A 28 -0.48 11.77 9.31
C LEU A 28 -1.59 12.14 8.31
N MET A 29 -1.84 11.28 7.32
CA MET A 29 -2.91 11.46 6.35
C MET A 29 -4.29 11.42 7.00
N ALA A 30 -4.52 10.49 7.94
CA ALA A 30 -5.78 10.43 8.69
C ALA A 30 -6.06 11.71 9.47
N ASN A 31 -5.03 12.27 10.13
CA ASN A 31 -5.13 13.53 10.84
C ASN A 31 -5.43 14.70 9.90
N GLN A 32 -4.75 14.77 8.75
CA GLN A 32 -5.01 15.79 7.73
C GLN A 32 -6.45 15.72 7.21
N TRP A 33 -6.95 14.53 6.90
CA TRP A 33 -8.32 14.32 6.45
C TRP A 33 -9.34 14.72 7.52
N HIS A 34 -9.12 14.33 8.77
CA HIS A 34 -10.02 14.72 9.85
C HIS A 34 -10.07 16.24 10.03
N GLN A 35 -8.92 16.91 9.98
CA GLN A 35 -8.82 18.37 10.06
C GLN A 35 -9.52 19.08 8.89
N SER A 36 -9.53 18.47 7.70
CA SER A 36 -10.23 19.00 6.52
C SER A 36 -11.72 18.64 6.48
N GLY A 37 -12.27 18.05 7.54
CA GLY A 37 -13.67 17.65 7.64
C GLY A 37 -14.02 16.35 6.91
N ASN A 38 -13.04 15.61 6.40
CA ASN A 38 -13.25 14.30 5.81
C ASN A 38 -13.51 13.28 6.92
N LYS A 39 -14.64 12.57 6.80
CA LYS A 39 -15.11 11.60 7.79
C LYS A 39 -14.62 10.17 7.53
N VAL A 40 -13.84 9.93 6.47
CA VAL A 40 -13.32 8.59 6.18
C VAL A 40 -12.38 8.16 7.30
N ASN A 41 -12.69 7.03 7.92
CA ASN A 41 -11.83 6.40 8.92
C ASN A 41 -10.70 5.63 8.22
N ILE A 42 -9.46 5.81 8.67
CA ILE A 42 -8.30 5.12 8.12
C ILE A 42 -7.85 4.04 9.11
N ILE A 43 -7.84 2.80 8.67
CA ILE A 43 -7.28 1.68 9.42
C ILE A 43 -5.96 1.27 8.77
N ASN A 44 -4.85 1.40 9.51
CA ASN A 44 -3.55 0.90 9.06
C ASN A 44 -3.37 -0.56 9.52
N GLY A 45 -3.60 -1.51 8.62
CA GLY A 45 -3.42 -2.95 8.85
C GLY A 45 -2.02 -3.47 8.50
N SER A 46 -1.12 -2.56 8.11
CA SER A 46 0.20 -2.89 7.57
C SER A 46 1.13 -3.51 8.61
N ILE A 47 1.94 -4.48 8.19
CA ILE A 47 2.99 -5.07 9.02
C ILE A 47 4.30 -5.12 8.26
N SER A 48 5.36 -4.64 8.91
CA SER A 48 6.72 -4.69 8.35
C SER A 48 7.11 -6.10 7.90
N ALA A 49 7.77 -6.17 6.74
CA ALA A 49 8.24 -7.41 6.12
C ALA A 49 7.16 -8.38 5.62
N ASN A 50 5.87 -7.99 5.59
CA ASN A 50 4.81 -8.81 5.02
C ASN A 50 5.02 -9.04 3.52
N THR A 51 4.89 -10.30 3.13
CA THR A 51 4.72 -10.71 1.74
C THR A 51 3.26 -10.62 1.31
N ALA A 52 2.99 -10.76 0.01
CA ALA A 52 1.61 -10.84 -0.50
C ALA A 52 0.80 -11.96 0.17
N VAL A 53 1.40 -13.14 0.40
CA VAL A 53 0.75 -14.26 1.09
C VAL A 53 0.44 -13.95 2.55
N GLN A 54 1.38 -13.31 3.26
CA GLN A 54 1.18 -12.97 4.68
C GLN A 54 0.10 -11.88 4.85
N GLY A 55 0.04 -10.93 3.91
CA GLY A 55 -1.06 -9.96 3.85
C GLY A 55 -2.40 -10.63 3.59
N PHE A 56 -2.45 -11.61 2.68
CA PHE A 56 -3.65 -12.40 2.41
C PHE A 56 -4.14 -13.18 3.65
N GLU A 57 -3.25 -13.82 4.39
CA GLU A 57 -3.61 -14.63 5.57
C GLU A 57 -4.33 -13.82 6.66
N ARG A 58 -3.97 -12.54 6.81
CA ARG A 58 -4.56 -11.64 7.82
C ARG A 58 -5.81 -10.90 7.34
N LEU A 59 -5.99 -10.79 6.02
CA LEU A 59 -7.04 -10.00 5.42
C LEU A 59 -8.47 -10.44 5.83
N PRO A 60 -8.83 -11.74 5.96
CA PRO A 60 -10.19 -12.14 6.36
C PRO A 60 -10.65 -11.50 7.68
N GLU A 61 -9.79 -11.49 8.70
CA GLU A 61 -10.15 -10.92 10.00
C GLU A 61 -10.24 -9.39 9.94
N LEU A 62 -9.31 -8.74 9.22
CA LEU A 62 -9.35 -7.29 9.00
C LEU A 62 -10.65 -6.85 8.29
N LEU A 63 -11.08 -7.60 7.26
CA LEU A 63 -12.33 -7.34 6.54
C LEU A 63 -13.55 -7.53 7.43
N LYS A 64 -13.58 -8.59 8.23
CA LYS A 64 -14.67 -8.89 9.16
C LYS A 64 -14.79 -7.83 10.26
N GLN A 65 -13.66 -7.43 10.84
CA GLN A 65 -13.60 -6.49 11.95
C GLN A 65 -13.95 -5.06 11.51
N HIS A 66 -13.39 -4.59 10.40
CA HIS A 66 -13.47 -3.19 10.01
C HIS A 66 -14.50 -2.89 8.92
N LYS A 67 -14.97 -3.92 8.19
CA LYS A 67 -15.92 -3.79 7.07
C LYS A 67 -15.59 -2.61 6.14
N PRO A 68 -14.35 -2.53 5.63
CA PRO A 68 -13.90 -1.37 4.89
C PRO A 68 -14.68 -1.22 3.59
N LYS A 69 -14.86 0.01 3.14
CA LYS A 69 -15.39 0.32 1.81
C LYS A 69 -14.30 0.27 0.75
N TRP A 70 -13.06 0.61 1.13
CA TRP A 70 -11.88 0.55 0.27
C TRP A 70 -10.73 -0.19 0.96
N VAL A 71 -9.95 -0.93 0.18
CA VAL A 71 -8.69 -1.53 0.64
C VAL A 71 -7.57 -1.10 -0.28
N LEU A 72 -6.63 -0.31 0.24
CA LEU A 72 -5.37 -0.02 -0.44
C LEU A 72 -4.41 -1.19 -0.24
N ILE A 73 -3.99 -1.81 -1.35
CA ILE A 73 -3.05 -2.93 -1.37
C ILE A 73 -1.67 -2.39 -1.75
N GLU A 74 -0.75 -2.43 -0.79
CA GLU A 74 0.64 -1.99 -0.89
C GLU A 74 1.55 -3.16 -0.49
N LEU A 75 1.56 -4.22 -1.30
CA LEU A 75 2.25 -5.47 -1.00
C LEU A 75 3.08 -5.95 -2.18
N GLY A 76 4.07 -6.81 -1.89
CA GLY A 76 4.91 -7.49 -2.87
C GLY A 76 6.36 -7.00 -2.89
N ALA A 77 6.69 -5.87 -2.25
CA ALA A 77 8.07 -5.39 -2.17
C ALA A 77 8.97 -6.44 -1.51
N ASN A 78 8.54 -7.02 -0.38
CA ASN A 78 9.28 -8.08 0.31
C ASN A 78 9.45 -9.36 -0.51
N ASP A 79 8.42 -9.76 -1.27
CA ASP A 79 8.52 -10.91 -2.17
C ASP A 79 9.57 -10.68 -3.26
N GLY A 80 9.52 -9.50 -3.89
CA GLY A 80 10.47 -9.07 -4.92
C GLY A 80 11.90 -8.95 -4.39
N LEU A 81 12.06 -8.35 -3.21
CA LEU A 81 13.36 -8.20 -2.54
C LEU A 81 13.96 -9.55 -2.10
N ARG A 82 13.13 -10.60 -1.90
CA ARG A 82 13.57 -11.98 -1.60
C ARG A 82 13.73 -12.85 -2.85
N GLY A 83 13.46 -12.30 -4.04
CA GLY A 83 13.64 -13.02 -5.30
C GLY A 83 12.60 -14.12 -5.55
N PHE A 84 11.40 -14.01 -4.96
CA PHE A 84 10.35 -15.00 -5.19
C PHE A 84 9.89 -15.01 -6.66
N PRO A 85 9.39 -16.15 -7.19
CA PRO A 85 8.93 -16.21 -8.58
C PRO A 85 7.81 -15.20 -8.87
N VAL A 86 7.99 -14.33 -9.86
CA VAL A 86 7.04 -13.27 -10.26
C VAL A 86 5.60 -13.79 -10.38
N ARG A 87 5.42 -14.97 -11.01
CA ARG A 87 4.11 -15.61 -11.17
C ARG A 87 3.44 -15.96 -9.84
N GLN A 88 4.22 -16.38 -8.85
CA GLN A 88 3.70 -16.67 -7.50
C GLN A 88 3.21 -15.39 -6.83
N ILE A 89 4.00 -14.32 -6.91
CA ILE A 89 3.65 -13.00 -6.36
C ILE A 89 2.34 -12.49 -6.97
N GLU A 90 2.21 -12.57 -8.30
CA GLU A 90 1.00 -12.20 -9.02
C GLU A 90 -0.22 -13.02 -8.56
N GLN A 91 -0.08 -14.34 -8.42
CA GLN A 91 -1.15 -15.21 -7.94
C GLN A 91 -1.59 -14.87 -6.52
N ASP A 92 -0.65 -14.54 -5.63
CA ASP A 92 -0.97 -14.19 -4.24
C ASP A 92 -1.64 -12.82 -4.15
N LEU A 93 -1.17 -11.83 -4.91
CA LEU A 93 -1.85 -10.53 -5.04
C LEU A 93 -3.26 -10.68 -5.64
N GLN A 94 -3.45 -11.56 -6.62
CA GLN A 94 -4.78 -11.85 -7.16
C GLN A 94 -5.72 -12.43 -6.10
N LYS A 95 -5.23 -13.30 -5.19
CA LYS A 95 -6.04 -13.81 -4.07
C LYS A 95 -6.47 -12.67 -3.14
N VAL A 96 -5.56 -11.75 -2.82
CA VAL A 96 -5.87 -10.53 -2.04
C VAL A 96 -6.99 -9.73 -2.72
N ILE A 97 -6.82 -9.38 -4.00
CA ILE A 97 -7.81 -8.60 -4.76
C ILE A 97 -9.18 -9.30 -4.79
N SER A 98 -9.19 -10.61 -5.06
CA SER A 98 -10.42 -11.41 -5.10
C SER A 98 -11.15 -11.39 -3.76
N LEU A 99 -10.43 -11.55 -2.65
CA LEU A 99 -11.02 -11.53 -1.30
C LEU A 99 -11.59 -10.14 -0.94
N VAL A 100 -10.89 -9.06 -1.29
CA VAL A 100 -11.39 -7.69 -1.12
C VAL A 100 -12.72 -7.52 -1.87
N LYS A 101 -12.79 -7.91 -3.15
CA LYS A 101 -14.04 -7.83 -3.94
C LYS A 101 -15.17 -8.68 -3.36
N GLN A 102 -14.87 -9.90 -2.92
CA GLN A 102 -15.86 -10.81 -2.31
C GLN A 102 -16.47 -10.20 -1.03
N SER A 103 -15.68 -9.41 -0.28
CA SER A 103 -16.19 -8.67 0.88
C SER A 103 -17.00 -7.41 0.53
N LYS A 104 -17.22 -7.14 -0.77
CA LYS A 104 -17.89 -5.95 -1.31
C LYS A 104 -17.14 -4.64 -1.06
N ALA A 105 -15.85 -4.71 -0.75
CA ALA A 105 -14.95 -3.56 -0.70
C ALA A 105 -14.32 -3.32 -2.09
N GLN A 106 -13.95 -2.06 -2.36
CA GLN A 106 -13.24 -1.69 -3.57
C GLN A 106 -11.71 -1.83 -3.37
N PRO A 107 -11.02 -2.66 -4.17
CA PRO A 107 -9.57 -2.72 -4.15
C PRO A 107 -8.97 -1.49 -4.82
N LEU A 108 -7.94 -0.92 -4.20
CA LEU A 108 -7.05 0.08 -4.79
C LEU A 108 -5.65 -0.53 -4.77
N LEU A 109 -5.01 -0.71 -5.93
CA LEU A 109 -3.70 -1.34 -6.02
C LEU A 109 -2.62 -0.27 -6.14
N MET A 110 -1.51 -0.38 -5.40
CA MET A 110 -0.34 0.47 -5.61
C MET A 110 0.68 -0.21 -6.52
N GLN A 111 1.23 0.52 -7.49
CA GLN A 111 2.42 0.09 -8.20
C GLN A 111 3.58 -0.10 -7.21
N ILE A 112 4.34 -1.18 -7.32
CA ILE A 112 5.59 -1.35 -6.57
C ILE A 112 6.74 -1.56 -7.55
N ARG A 113 7.90 -1.01 -7.20
CA ARG A 113 9.17 -1.28 -7.88
C ARG A 113 10.22 -1.67 -6.84
N ILE A 114 11.17 -2.49 -7.26
CA ILE A 114 12.30 -2.92 -6.43
C ILE A 114 13.61 -2.49 -7.08
N PRO A 115 14.69 -2.31 -6.29
CA PRO A 115 16.04 -2.10 -6.82
C PRO A 115 16.48 -3.22 -7.77
N PRO A 116 17.48 -3.00 -8.64
CA PRO A 116 17.96 -3.98 -9.63
C PRO A 116 18.79 -5.14 -9.05
N ASN A 117 18.44 -5.65 -7.86
CA ASN A 117 19.19 -6.68 -7.13
C ASN A 117 19.19 -8.07 -7.80
N TYR A 118 18.18 -8.39 -8.61
CA TYR A 118 18.06 -9.68 -9.34
C TYR A 118 18.13 -9.51 -10.87
N GLY A 119 18.65 -8.37 -11.34
CA GLY A 119 18.79 -8.06 -12.75
C GLY A 119 17.51 -7.53 -13.42
N LYS A 120 17.72 -6.79 -14.52
CA LYS A 120 16.68 -6.00 -15.20
C LYS A 120 15.44 -6.81 -15.58
N ARG A 121 15.62 -8.03 -16.11
CA ARG A 121 14.51 -8.90 -16.52
C ARG A 121 13.57 -9.23 -15.38
N TYR A 122 14.10 -9.53 -14.20
CA TYR A 122 13.30 -9.83 -13.01
C TYR A 122 12.55 -8.58 -12.55
N THR A 123 13.25 -7.45 -12.40
CA THR A 123 12.63 -6.21 -11.92
C THR A 123 11.55 -5.64 -12.86
N GLU A 124 11.73 -5.78 -14.18
CA GLU A 124 10.71 -5.39 -15.16
C GLU A 124 9.49 -6.31 -15.11
N SER A 125 9.72 -7.63 -14.99
CA SER A 125 8.64 -8.62 -14.89
C SER A 125 7.86 -8.43 -13.58
N PHE A 126 8.55 -8.18 -12.47
CA PHE A 126 7.97 -7.85 -11.17
C PHE A 126 7.12 -6.57 -11.25
N ALA A 127 7.68 -5.47 -11.77
CA ALA A 127 6.95 -4.21 -11.89
C ALA A 127 5.72 -4.34 -12.81
N GLY A 128 5.78 -5.23 -13.80
CA GLY A 128 4.68 -5.54 -14.72
C GLY A 128 3.48 -6.26 -14.09
N ILE A 129 3.63 -6.87 -12.91
CA ILE A 129 2.52 -7.53 -12.19
C ILE A 129 1.37 -6.55 -11.94
N TYR A 130 1.69 -5.38 -11.41
CA TYR A 130 0.70 -4.41 -10.91
C TYR A 130 -0.22 -3.84 -12.00
N PRO A 131 0.27 -3.33 -13.14
CA PRO A 131 -0.59 -2.88 -14.23
C PRO A 131 -1.39 -4.02 -14.87
N ALA A 132 -0.82 -5.24 -14.94
CA ALA A 132 -1.56 -6.40 -15.43
C ALA A 132 -2.74 -6.75 -14.51
N LEU A 133 -2.52 -6.83 -13.20
CA LEU A 133 -3.57 -7.08 -12.21
C LEU A 133 -4.63 -5.98 -12.21
N SER A 134 -4.21 -4.70 -12.26
CA SER A 134 -5.14 -3.57 -12.33
C SER A 134 -6.06 -3.67 -13.54
N LYS A 135 -5.50 -3.89 -14.73
CA LYS A 135 -6.27 -4.04 -15.98
C LYS A 135 -7.19 -5.26 -15.95
N ASN A 136 -6.69 -6.42 -15.54
CA ASN A 136 -7.45 -7.67 -15.54
C ASN A 136 -8.60 -7.66 -14.53
N ASN A 137 -8.47 -6.89 -13.46
CA ASN A 137 -9.49 -6.77 -12.43
C ASN A 137 -10.35 -5.51 -12.57
N ASP A 138 -10.05 -4.61 -13.52
CA ASP A 138 -10.71 -3.30 -13.62
C ASP A 138 -10.71 -2.55 -12.27
N ILE A 139 -9.53 -2.40 -11.68
CA ILE A 139 -9.33 -1.70 -10.40
C ILE A 139 -8.33 -0.54 -10.56
N PRO A 140 -8.46 0.54 -9.77
CA PRO A 140 -7.50 1.63 -9.76
C PRO A 140 -6.06 1.16 -9.47
N LEU A 141 -5.11 1.73 -10.22
CA LEU A 141 -3.67 1.62 -9.95
C LEU A 141 -3.14 2.98 -9.50
N LEU A 142 -2.69 3.05 -8.26
CA LEU A 142 -1.98 4.19 -7.71
C LEU A 142 -0.49 4.13 -8.12
N PRO A 143 0.13 5.28 -8.43
CA PRO A 143 1.57 5.32 -8.64
C PRO A 143 2.33 4.97 -7.36
N PHE A 144 3.64 4.68 -7.48
CA PHE A 144 4.48 4.33 -6.35
C PHE A 144 5.11 5.57 -5.71
N PHE A 145 4.73 5.94 -4.49
CA PHE A 145 5.27 7.15 -3.85
C PHE A 145 6.79 7.10 -3.66
N MET A 146 7.37 5.90 -3.52
CA MET A 146 8.83 5.74 -3.37
C MET A 146 9.62 6.22 -4.59
N GLU A 147 9.02 6.31 -5.78
CA GLU A 147 9.69 6.92 -6.94
C GLU A 147 10.04 8.39 -6.71
N GLN A 148 9.29 9.08 -5.86
CA GLN A 148 9.54 10.47 -5.46
C GLN A 148 10.43 10.58 -4.22
N VAL A 149 10.47 9.53 -3.39
CA VAL A 149 11.17 9.53 -2.11
C VAL A 149 12.59 9.00 -2.23
N ALA A 150 12.78 7.88 -2.91
CA ALA A 150 14.07 7.19 -3.03
C ALA A 150 15.15 8.01 -3.74
N ILE A 151 14.76 9.04 -4.50
CA ILE A 151 15.68 9.96 -5.17
C ILE A 151 16.25 11.05 -4.23
N LYS A 152 15.78 11.11 -2.98
CA LYS A 152 16.20 12.09 -1.97
C LYS A 152 16.88 11.39 -0.80
N PRO A 153 18.22 11.33 -0.77
CA PRO A 153 18.96 10.64 0.29
C PRO A 153 18.57 11.11 1.71
N GLU A 154 18.27 12.39 1.87
CA GLU A 154 17.82 12.99 3.13
C GLU A 154 16.46 12.49 3.63
N TRP A 155 15.70 11.79 2.78
CA TRP A 155 14.41 11.19 3.10
C TRP A 155 14.47 9.68 3.32
N MET A 156 15.65 9.07 3.17
CA MET A 156 15.86 7.64 3.35
C MET A 156 16.49 7.35 4.71
N GLN A 157 16.24 6.16 5.23
CA GLN A 157 17.00 5.57 6.34
C GLN A 157 18.32 5.00 5.82
N ASP A 158 19.24 4.68 6.73
CA ASP A 158 20.58 4.17 6.40
C ASP A 158 20.57 2.86 5.60
N ASP A 159 19.46 2.12 5.60
CA ASP A 159 19.31 0.90 4.81
C ASP A 159 19.01 1.16 3.32
N GLY A 160 18.73 2.41 2.93
CA GLY A 160 18.43 2.80 1.55
C GLY A 160 17.12 2.23 0.99
N LEU A 161 16.28 1.60 1.83
CA LEU A 161 15.02 0.98 1.44
C LEU A 161 13.81 1.68 2.06
N HIS A 162 13.94 2.16 3.29
CA HIS A 162 12.82 2.73 4.03
C HIS A 162 12.89 4.25 4.09
N PRO A 163 11.74 4.95 3.92
CA PRO A 163 11.66 6.36 4.22
C PRO A 163 11.90 6.64 5.70
N ASN A 164 12.60 7.73 5.99
CA ASN A 164 12.75 8.23 7.35
C ASN A 164 11.55 9.11 7.77
N GLN A 165 11.61 9.68 8.96
CA GLN A 165 10.56 10.55 9.51
C GLN A 165 10.32 11.80 8.64
N ALA A 166 11.36 12.40 8.06
CA ALA A 166 11.26 13.64 7.29
C ALA A 166 10.46 13.45 5.98
N ALA A 167 10.42 12.22 5.45
CA ALA A 167 9.63 11.88 4.26
C ALA A 167 8.13 11.74 4.55
N GLN A 168 7.75 11.38 5.77
CA GLN A 168 6.37 10.97 6.10
C GLN A 168 5.31 12.05 5.80
N PRO A 169 5.54 13.35 6.10
CA PRO A 169 4.58 14.40 5.76
C PRO A 169 4.37 14.55 4.24
N PHE A 170 5.43 14.40 3.46
CA PHE A 170 5.34 14.41 1.99
C PHE A 170 4.56 13.21 1.48
N ILE A 171 4.85 12.01 1.99
CA ILE A 171 4.13 10.78 1.59
C ILE A 171 2.65 10.90 1.95
N ALA A 172 2.32 11.43 3.13
CA ALA A 172 0.94 11.63 3.57
C ALA A 172 0.16 12.57 2.63
N ASP A 173 0.73 13.73 2.30
CA ASP A 173 0.10 14.68 1.36
C ASP A 173 -0.01 14.09 -0.06
N TRP A 174 1.04 13.41 -0.53
CA TRP A 174 1.04 12.78 -1.84
C TRP A 174 -0.04 11.70 -1.94
N MET A 175 -0.11 10.80 -0.95
CA MET A 175 -1.10 9.74 -0.87
C MET A 175 -2.51 10.31 -0.74
N SER A 176 -2.70 11.35 0.08
CA SER A 176 -3.97 12.07 0.21
C SER A 176 -4.49 12.50 -1.16
N ARG A 177 -3.66 13.23 -1.93
CA ARG A 177 -4.03 13.71 -3.27
C ARG A 177 -4.35 12.58 -4.26
N LYS A 178 -3.61 11.47 -4.22
CA LYS A 178 -3.86 10.33 -5.11
C LYS A 178 -5.11 9.54 -4.73
N LEU A 179 -5.38 9.39 -3.44
CA LEU A 179 -6.53 8.64 -2.94
C LEU A 179 -7.85 9.42 -3.08
N SER A 180 -7.83 10.75 -2.97
CA SER A 180 -9.04 11.58 -3.14
C SER A 180 -9.70 11.43 -4.51
N ALA A 181 -8.97 10.98 -5.53
CA ALA A 181 -9.55 10.69 -6.86
C ALA A 181 -10.47 9.46 -6.87
N TYR A 182 -10.31 8.54 -5.90
CA TYR A 182 -11.03 7.27 -5.85
C TYR A 182 -11.95 7.15 -4.63
N ILE A 183 -11.71 7.97 -3.61
CA ILE A 183 -12.45 7.93 -2.34
C ILE A 183 -13.37 9.15 -2.31
N THR A 184 -14.63 8.92 -2.64
CA THR A 184 -15.65 9.98 -2.65
C THR A 184 -16.23 10.18 -1.26
N HIS A 185 -16.25 11.44 -0.82
CA HIS A 185 -17.03 11.88 0.33
C HIS A 185 -18.52 11.83 -0.05
N LYS A 186 -19.32 11.04 0.68
CA LYS A 186 -20.77 11.27 0.73
C LYS A 186 -21.11 11.86 2.09
#